data_AF-A0AAW1K1Y5-F1
#
_entry.id   AF-A0AAW1K1Y5-F1
#
_cell.length_a   1.000
_cell.length_b   1.000
_cell.length_c   1.000
_cell.angle_alpha   90.00
_cell.angle_beta   90.00
_cell.angle_gamma   90.00
#
_symmetry.space_group_name_H-M   'P 1'
#
loop_
_entity.id
_entity.type
_entity.pdbx_description
1 polymer ?
#
loop_
_entity_poly.entity_id
_entity_poly.type
_entity_poly.pdbx_seq_one_letter_code
_entity_poly.pdbx_strand_id
1 'polypeptide(L)'
;MTFKILQTNLGRGRAPHDLAYATAKEKRVDMMLVSEPNKKIAKEKEWITDEREDVAVLVLNKKLPVIRTKTGKGFVGISFEG
;
A
#
# COMPACT_ATOMS: atom_id res chain seq x y z
N MET A 1 8.34 18.49 -7.11
CA MET A 1 7.72 17.21 -7.51
C MET A 1 6.63 16.92 -6.48
N THR A 2 5.41 16.56 -6.89
CA THR A 2 4.29 16.33 -5.93
C THR A 2 4.15 14.84 -5.68
N PHE A 3 4.25 14.42 -4.42
CA PHE A 3 4.02 13.05 -3.99
C PHE A 3 2.51 12.75 -3.94
N LYS A 4 2.07 11.70 -4.63
CA LYS A 4 0.66 11.32 -4.73
C LYS A 4 0.40 10.03 -3.97
N ILE A 5 -0.64 10.05 -3.14
CA ILE A 5 -1.09 8.90 -2.34
C ILE A 5 -2.51 8.54 -2.71
N LEU A 6 -2.78 7.25 -2.89
CA LEU A 6 -4.14 6.70 -2.91
C LEU A 6 -4.39 6.01 -1.57
N GLN A 7 -5.36 6.51 -0.81
CA GLN A 7 -5.80 5.88 0.44
C GLN A 7 -7.23 5.36 0.31
N THR A 8 -7.46 4.08 0.63
CA THR A 8 -8.80 3.49 0.54
C THR A 8 -8.98 2.25 1.43
N ASN A 9 -10.23 1.94 1.80
CA ASN A 9 -10.61 0.64 2.35
C ASN A 9 -11.03 -0.28 1.20
N LEU A 10 -10.56 -1.53 1.18
CA LEU A 10 -10.84 -2.51 0.12
C LEU A 10 -11.89 -3.56 0.50
N GLY A 11 -12.34 -3.61 1.75
CA GLY A 11 -13.35 -4.56 2.23
C GLY A 11 -13.00 -6.03 1.96
N ARG A 12 -11.70 -6.35 1.91
CA ARG A 12 -11.11 -7.66 1.58
C ARG A 12 -11.46 -8.22 0.18
N GLY A 13 -12.15 -7.44 -0.64
CA GLY A 13 -12.58 -7.84 -1.98
C GLY A 13 -11.45 -7.81 -2.99
N ARG A 14 -11.46 -8.75 -3.95
CA ARG A 14 -10.51 -8.73 -5.09
C ARG A 14 -10.82 -7.59 -6.06
N ALA A 15 -12.08 -7.38 -6.42
CA ALA A 15 -12.47 -6.32 -7.36
C ALA A 15 -12.10 -4.90 -6.87
N PRO A 16 -12.35 -4.52 -5.59
CA PRO A 16 -11.86 -3.26 -5.04
C PRO A 16 -10.33 -3.13 -5.12
N HIS A 17 -9.60 -4.22 -4.84
CA HIS A 17 -8.14 -4.22 -4.92
C HIS A 17 -7.64 -3.96 -6.34
N ASP A 18 -8.20 -4.68 -7.33
CA ASP A 18 -7.85 -4.53 -8.75
C ASP A 18 -8.18 -3.11 -9.25
N LEU A 19 -9.35 -2.58 -8.87
CA LEU A 19 -9.78 -1.22 -9.22
C LEU A 19 -8.85 -0.16 -8.60
N ALA A 20 -8.51 -0.30 -7.33
CA ALA A 20 -7.60 0.62 -6.65
C ALA A 20 -6.21 0.60 -7.29
N TYR A 21 -5.69 -0.58 -7.65
CA TYR A 21 -4.41 -0.71 -8.34
C TYR A 21 -4.45 -0.07 -9.74
N ALA A 22 -5.48 -0.35 -10.53
CA ALA A 22 -5.67 0.26 -11.85
C ALA A 22 -5.76 1.79 -11.75
N THR A 23 -6.52 2.30 -10.77
CA THR A 23 -6.64 3.74 -10.51
C THR A 23 -5.28 4.35 -10.13
N ALA A 24 -4.51 3.68 -9.27
CA ALA A 24 -3.18 4.15 -8.87
C ALA A 24 -2.23 4.24 -10.06
N LYS A 25 -2.28 3.26 -10.98
CA LYS A 25 -1.51 3.28 -12.23
C LYS A 25 -1.95 4.43 -13.14
N GLU A 26 -3.24 4.58 -13.39
CA GLU A 26 -3.79 5.62 -14.26
C GLU A 26 -3.43 7.03 -13.76
N LYS A 27 -3.58 7.28 -12.46
CA LYS A 27 -3.31 8.58 -11.85
C LYS A 27 -1.83 8.84 -11.53
N ARG A 28 -0.96 7.86 -11.83
CA ARG A 28 0.48 7.86 -11.53
C ARG A 28 0.73 8.19 -10.06
N VAL A 29 0.07 7.45 -9.19
CA VAL A 29 0.21 7.51 -7.73
C VAL A 29 1.55 6.88 -7.33
N ASP A 30 2.23 7.48 -6.35
CA ASP A 30 3.52 7.02 -5.86
C ASP A 30 3.38 5.90 -4.83
N MET A 31 2.29 5.95 -4.04
CA MET A 31 2.02 5.02 -2.94
C MET A 31 0.53 4.73 -2.77
N MET A 32 0.20 3.48 -2.47
CA MET A 32 -1.13 3.08 -2.01
C MET A 32 -1.09 2.78 -0.50
N LEU A 33 -2.04 3.33 0.24
CA LEU A 33 -2.33 3.01 1.64
C LEU A 33 -3.71 2.34 1.70
N VAL A 34 -3.75 1.06 2.04
CA VAL A 34 -5.02 0.31 2.01
C VAL A 34 -5.35 -0.27 3.37
N SER A 35 -6.62 -0.15 3.77
CA SER A 35 -7.20 -0.91 4.88
C SER A 35 -8.06 -2.05 4.35
N GLU A 36 -8.16 -3.11 5.16
CA GLU A 36 -8.84 -4.36 4.83
C GLU A 36 -8.44 -4.91 3.46
N PRO A 37 -7.14 -5.10 3.17
CA PRO A 37 -6.74 -5.63 1.89
C PRO A 37 -7.23 -7.06 1.71
N ASN A 38 -7.29 -7.51 0.46
CA ASN A 38 -7.40 -8.94 0.20
C ASN A 38 -6.12 -9.64 0.69
N LYS A 39 -6.25 -10.47 1.74
CA LYS A 39 -5.10 -11.13 2.39
C LYS A 39 -4.25 -12.00 1.45
N LYS A 40 -4.85 -12.58 0.40
CA LYS A 40 -4.09 -13.39 -0.57
C LYS A 40 -3.17 -12.52 -1.41
N ILE A 41 -3.65 -11.34 -1.84
CA ILE A 41 -2.89 -10.40 -2.65
C ILE A 41 -1.87 -9.63 -1.79
N ALA A 42 -2.26 -9.21 -0.59
CA ALA A 42 -1.35 -8.51 0.32
C ALA A 42 -0.17 -9.36 0.84
N LYS A 43 -0.21 -10.68 0.65
CA LYS A 43 0.92 -11.59 0.92
C LYS A 43 1.96 -11.63 -0.19
N GLU A 44 1.68 -11.01 -1.33
CA GLU A 44 2.65 -10.89 -2.41
C GLU A 44 3.82 -9.99 -1.96
N LYS A 45 5.03 -10.29 -2.47
CA LYS A 45 6.31 -9.72 -1.99
C LYS A 45 6.40 -8.20 -2.03
N GLU A 46 5.55 -7.51 -2.78
CA GLU A 46 5.59 -6.06 -2.94
C GLU A 46 4.81 -5.29 -1.86
N TRP A 47 3.89 -5.94 -1.15
CA TRP A 47 3.08 -5.31 -0.12
C TRP A 47 3.78 -5.35 1.23
N ILE A 48 3.74 -4.23 1.95
CA ILE A 48 4.19 -4.13 3.33
C ILE A 48 2.93 -4.14 4.20
N THR A 49 2.76 -5.16 5.03
CA THR A 49 1.56 -5.34 5.85
C THR A 49 1.83 -5.15 7.34
N ASP A 50 0.78 -4.91 8.11
CA ASP A 50 0.82 -5.05 9.56
C ASP A 50 0.81 -6.53 9.98
N GLU A 51 0.90 -6.80 11.29
CA GLU A 51 0.91 -8.18 11.82
C GLU A 51 -0.39 -8.96 11.56
N ARG A 52 -1.52 -8.26 11.34
CA ARG A 52 -2.84 -8.88 11.16
C ARG A 52 -3.32 -8.92 9.72
N GLU A 53 -2.57 -8.32 8.79
CA GLU A 53 -2.95 -8.15 7.39
C GLU A 53 -4.28 -7.37 7.25
N ASP A 54 -4.49 -6.42 8.15
CA ASP A 54 -5.64 -5.51 8.18
C ASP A 54 -5.31 -4.15 7.56
N VAL A 55 -4.03 -3.81 7.45
CA VAL A 55 -3.55 -2.68 6.65
C VAL A 55 -2.34 -3.08 5.81
N ALA A 56 -2.21 -2.49 4.63
CA ALA A 56 -1.09 -2.72 3.75
C ALA A 56 -0.66 -1.45 3.01
N VAL A 57 0.61 -1.39 2.64
CA VAL A 57 1.19 -0.30 1.86
C VAL A 57 1.90 -0.88 0.65
N LEU A 58 1.69 -0.25 -0.50
CA LEU A 58 2.41 -0.56 -1.73
C LEU A 58 3.10 0.70 -2.25
N VAL A 59 4.42 0.63 -2.42
CA VAL A 59 5.22 1.69 -3.04
C VAL A 59 5.35 1.39 -4.52
N LEU A 60 4.69 2.22 -5.33
CA LEU A 60 4.65 2.10 -6.79
C LEU A 60 5.83 2.80 -7.44
N ASN A 61 6.24 3.96 -6.89
CA ASN A 61 7.37 4.71 -7.40
C ASN A 61 8.68 4.16 -6.83
N LYS A 62 9.41 3.39 -7.65
CA LYS A 62 10.69 2.78 -7.25
C LYS A 62 11.84 3.78 -7.07
N LYS A 63 11.65 5.07 -7.42
CA LYS A 63 12.60 6.15 -7.13
C LYS A 63 12.53 6.63 -5.69
N LEU A 64 11.56 6.13 -4.91
CA LEU A 64 11.38 6.45 -3.50
C LEU A 64 11.76 5.22 -2.66
N PRO A 65 13.07 5.03 -2.38
CA PRO A 65 13.52 3.90 -1.60
C PRO A 65 12.94 3.99 -0.18
N VAL A 66 12.30 2.91 0.25
CA VAL A 66 11.89 2.77 1.66
C VAL A 66 13.14 2.43 2.46
N ILE A 67 13.55 3.33 3.36
CA ILE A 67 14.71 3.11 4.23
C ILE A 67 14.31 2.27 5.44
N ARG A 68 13.11 2.50 5.96
CA ARG A 68 12.66 1.86 7.19
C ARG A 68 11.16 1.58 7.15
N THR A 69 10.81 0.40 7.63
CA THR A 69 9.43 0.01 7.93
C THR A 69 9.28 -0.25 9.43
N LYS A 70 8.18 0.20 10.02
CA LYS A 70 7.76 -0.14 11.39
C LYS A 70 6.37 -0.72 11.33
N THR A 71 6.19 -1.95 11.76
CA THR A 71 4.88 -2.62 11.77
C THR A 71 4.45 -2.87 13.21
N GLY A 72 3.14 -3.00 13.41
CA GLY A 72 2.56 -3.49 14.65
C GLY A 72 1.17 -4.02 14.39
N LYS A 73 0.32 -4.08 15.41
CA LYS A 73 -1.08 -4.52 15.24
C LYS A 73 -1.93 -3.34 14.76
N GLY A 74 -2.39 -3.40 13.50
CA GLY A 74 -3.25 -2.38 12.90
C GLY A 74 -2.52 -1.15 12.36
N PHE A 75 -1.18 -1.16 12.26
CA PHE A 75 -0.44 -0.06 11.64
C PHE A 75 0.81 -0.51 10.88
N VAL A 76 1.14 0.27 9.84
CA VAL A 76 2.41 0.26 9.11
C VAL A 76 2.94 1.70 9.05
N GLY A 77 4.16 1.91 9.49
CA GLY A 77 4.92 3.14 9.34
C GLY A 77 6.03 2.96 8.32
N ILE A 78 6.17 3.91 7.41
CA ILE A 78 7.21 3.93 6.37
C ILE A 78 8.02 5.22 6.50
N SER A 79 9.33 5.10 6.35
CA SER A 79 10.26 6.24 6.29
C SER A 79 11.01 6.24 4.96
N PHE A 80 11.07 7.41 4.34
CA PHE A 80 11.79 7.69 3.10
C PHE A 80 13.05 8.50 3.36
N GLU A 81 14.00 8.47 2.42
CA GLU A 81 15.07 9.47 2.35
C GLU A 81 14.47 10.82 1.97
N GLY A 82 14.90 11.89 2.65
CA GLY A 82 14.46 13.26 2.41
C GLY A 82 15.25 13.94 1.30
#